data_AF-A0A2D6XF46-F1
#
_entry.id   AF-A0A2D6XF46-F1
#
_cell.length_a   1.000
_cell.length_b   1.000
_cell.length_c   1.000
_cell.angle_alpha   90.00
_cell.angle_beta   90.00
_cell.angle_gamma   90.00
#
_symmetry.space_group_name_H-M   'P 1'
#
loop_
_entity.id
_entity.type
_entity.pdbx_description
1 polymer ?
#
loop_
_entity_poly.entity_id
_entity_poly.type
_entity_poly.pdbx_seq_one_letter_code
_entity_poly.pdbx_strand_id
1 'polypeptide(L)'
;MAATSILSTDDEMNAMAGENVDATGFTDPNKTAWGLQAEAYLASISQYDWSTNVATILGVAAEMLSEYVARYVAMQAIAYNMAGFTSRIEAEDMINIHIFRMLAIEKIVSDPSFVDFVSDSNA
;
A
#
# COMPACT_ATOMS: atom_id res chain seq x y z
N MET A 1 -15.95 1.74 -10.39
CA MET A 1 -15.50 2.46 -9.18
C MET A 1 -14.47 3.47 -9.62
N ALA A 2 -14.68 4.75 -9.34
CA ALA A 2 -13.86 5.87 -9.83
C ALA A 2 -13.48 6.79 -8.65
N ALA A 3 -13.05 6.17 -7.54
CA ALA A 3 -12.39 6.90 -6.45
C ALA A 3 -10.88 6.83 -6.69
N THR A 4 -10.17 7.89 -6.38
CA THR A 4 -8.69 7.87 -6.30
C THR A 4 -8.30 7.18 -4.99
N SER A 5 -7.11 6.56 -4.92
CA SER A 5 -6.55 6.10 -3.64
C SER A 5 -6.39 7.31 -2.71
N ILE A 6 -6.76 7.17 -1.44
CA ILE A 6 -6.79 8.24 -0.45
C ILE A 6 -5.69 8.07 0.62
N LEU A 7 -5.29 6.83 0.92
CA LEU A 7 -4.34 6.54 2.00
C LEU A 7 -2.87 6.74 1.62
N SER A 8 -2.54 6.79 0.32
CA SER A 8 -1.18 7.00 -0.15
C SER A 8 -1.18 7.87 -1.40
N THR A 9 -0.10 8.62 -1.59
CA THR A 9 0.12 9.50 -2.72
C THR A 9 0.83 8.78 -3.86
N ASP A 10 0.65 9.26 -5.09
CA ASP A 10 1.36 8.72 -6.26
C ASP A 10 2.89 8.82 -6.09
N ASP A 11 3.38 9.85 -5.40
CA ASP A 11 4.81 10.04 -5.13
C ASP A 11 5.38 8.93 -4.22
N GLU A 12 4.66 8.54 -3.16
CA GLU A 12 5.05 7.43 -2.28
C GLU A 12 5.01 6.09 -3.02
N MET A 13 3.98 5.88 -3.86
CA MET A 13 3.88 4.69 -4.71
C MET A 13 5.05 4.60 -5.69
N ASN A 14 5.44 5.72 -6.31
CA ASN A 14 6.58 5.80 -7.22
C ASN A 14 7.90 5.53 -6.48
N ALA A 15 8.07 6.09 -5.29
CA ALA A 15 9.26 5.89 -4.48
C ALA A 15 9.45 4.41 -4.08
N MET A 16 8.36 3.70 -3.79
CA MET A 16 8.40 2.28 -3.41
C MET A 16 8.59 1.34 -4.61
N ALA A 17 8.12 1.71 -5.81
CA ALA A 17 8.27 0.91 -7.02
C ALA A 17 9.72 0.74 -7.46
N GLY A 18 10.57 1.74 -7.22
CA GLY A 18 11.97 1.74 -7.63
C GLY A 18 12.17 2.02 -9.13
N GLU A 19 13.43 2.21 -9.53
CA GLU A 19 13.77 2.74 -10.87
C GLU A 19 13.56 1.75 -12.02
N ASN A 20 13.54 0.44 -11.73
CA ASN A 20 13.46 -0.62 -12.75
C ASN A 20 12.02 -0.99 -13.15
N VAL A 21 11.01 -0.35 -12.57
CA VAL A 21 9.62 -0.58 -12.97
C VAL A 21 9.34 0.09 -14.31
N ASP A 22 8.72 -0.65 -15.23
CA ASP A 22 8.34 -0.12 -16.53
C ASP A 22 7.21 0.93 -16.38
N ALA A 23 7.50 2.16 -16.80
CA ALA A 23 6.56 3.27 -16.77
C ALA A 23 5.34 3.05 -17.68
N THR A 24 5.44 2.20 -18.71
CA THR A 24 4.33 1.91 -19.63
C THR A 24 3.19 1.16 -18.92
N GLY A 25 3.53 0.23 -18.03
CA GLY A 25 2.57 -0.49 -17.18
C GLY A 25 2.19 0.27 -15.90
N PHE A 26 2.98 1.25 -15.49
CA PHE A 26 2.83 1.97 -14.22
C PHE A 26 2.18 3.35 -14.38
N THR A 27 0.95 3.34 -14.90
CA THR A 27 0.15 4.55 -15.18
C THR A 27 -0.72 4.95 -13.98
N ASP A 28 -1.11 6.23 -13.90
CA ASP A 28 -1.94 6.74 -12.80
C ASP A 28 -3.29 6.00 -12.62
N PRO A 29 -3.99 5.59 -13.69
CA PRO A 29 -5.18 4.73 -13.55
C PRO A 29 -4.87 3.38 -12.89
N ASN A 30 -3.73 2.76 -13.20
CA ASN A 30 -3.32 1.50 -12.61
C ASN A 30 -2.93 1.68 -11.13
N LYS A 31 -2.17 2.73 -10.81
CA LYS A 31 -1.83 3.10 -9.41
C LYS A 31 -3.08 3.28 -8.57
N THR A 32 -4.05 4.06 -9.07
CA THR A 32 -5.34 4.27 -8.42
C THR A 32 -6.09 2.96 -8.21
N ALA A 33 -6.18 2.11 -9.24
CA ALA A 33 -6.91 0.85 -9.16
C ALA A 33 -6.27 -0.12 -8.16
N TRP A 34 -4.95 -0.23 -8.12
CA TRP A 34 -4.23 -1.08 -7.18
C TRP A 34 -4.22 -0.52 -5.76
N GLY A 35 -4.13 0.81 -5.62
CA GLY A 35 -4.23 1.49 -4.32
C GLY A 35 -5.59 1.25 -3.66
N LEU A 36 -6.69 1.40 -4.40
CA LEU A 36 -8.03 1.09 -3.90
C LEU A 36 -8.20 -0.38 -3.47
N GLN A 37 -7.55 -1.32 -4.17
CA GLN A 37 -7.56 -2.73 -3.78
C GLN A 37 -6.83 -2.94 -2.44
N ALA A 38 -5.68 -2.29 -2.26
CA ALA A 38 -4.93 -2.34 -1.02
C ALA A 38 -5.71 -1.73 0.16
N GLU A 39 -6.36 -0.58 -0.05
CA GLU A 39 -7.19 0.08 0.95
C GLU A 39 -8.39 -0.78 1.36
N ALA A 40 -9.11 -1.34 0.38
CA ALA A 40 -10.23 -2.23 0.65
C ALA A 40 -9.80 -3.49 1.42
N TYR A 41 -8.61 -4.01 1.11
CA TYR A 41 -8.04 -5.15 1.84
C TYR A 41 -7.67 -4.78 3.28
N LEU A 42 -6.97 -3.66 3.48
CA LEU A 42 -6.62 -3.14 4.81
C LEU A 42 -7.86 -2.92 5.67
N ALA A 43 -8.89 -2.28 5.11
CA ALA A 43 -10.16 -2.05 5.81
C ALA A 43 -10.87 -3.36 6.17
N SER A 44 -10.77 -4.38 5.33
CA SER A 44 -11.37 -5.70 5.58
C SER A 44 -10.65 -6.45 6.70
N ILE A 45 -9.32 -6.38 6.78
CA ILE A 45 -8.55 -7.07 7.83
C ILE A 45 -8.65 -6.36 9.18
N SER A 46 -8.71 -5.02 9.20
CA SER A 46 -8.86 -4.24 10.44
C SER A 46 -10.31 -4.09 10.90
N GLN A 47 -11.26 -4.44 10.04
CA GLN A 47 -12.69 -4.17 10.24
C GLN A 47 -13.01 -2.67 10.47
N TYR A 48 -12.21 -1.79 9.88
CA TYR A 48 -12.33 -0.34 10.02
C TYR A 48 -12.13 0.37 8.68
N ASP A 49 -13.03 1.27 8.32
CA ASP A 49 -12.93 2.04 7.08
C ASP A 49 -11.92 3.19 7.22
N TRP A 50 -10.68 2.93 6.83
CA TRP A 50 -9.60 3.92 6.87
C TRP A 50 -9.79 5.04 5.84
N SER A 51 -10.26 4.74 4.63
CA SER A 51 -10.34 5.71 3.54
C SER A 51 -11.39 6.79 3.82
N THR A 52 -12.52 6.43 4.42
CA THR A 52 -13.55 7.40 4.84
C THR A 52 -13.13 8.20 6.09
N ASN A 53 -12.36 7.59 6.98
CA ASN A 53 -11.94 8.19 8.26
C ASN A 53 -10.51 8.75 8.25
N VAL A 54 -9.92 9.01 7.07
CA VAL A 54 -8.51 9.43 6.96
C VAL A 54 -8.17 10.66 7.81
N ALA A 55 -9.11 11.59 7.98
CA ALA A 55 -8.92 12.81 8.76
C ALA A 55 -8.83 12.56 10.28
N THR A 56 -9.26 11.40 10.77
CA THR A 56 -9.22 11.03 12.19
C THR A 56 -8.07 10.09 12.52
N ILE A 57 -7.30 9.66 11.51
CA ILE A 57 -6.15 8.76 11.71
C ILE A 57 -5.01 9.56 12.35
N LEU A 58 -4.43 9.01 13.43
CA LEU A 58 -3.21 9.53 14.01
C LEU A 58 -2.08 9.55 12.96
N GLY A 59 -1.38 10.67 12.80
CA GLY A 59 -0.38 10.85 11.74
C GLY A 59 0.65 9.72 11.65
N VAL A 60 1.15 9.20 12.78
CA VAL A 60 2.12 8.08 12.77
C VAL A 60 1.53 6.77 12.25
N ALA A 61 0.22 6.53 12.43
CA ALA A 61 -0.47 5.37 11.91
C ALA A 61 -0.82 5.55 10.43
N ALA A 62 -1.12 6.78 10.01
CA ALA A 62 -1.35 7.13 8.60
C ALA A 62 -0.11 6.81 7.74
N GLU A 63 1.09 7.14 8.21
CA GLU A 63 2.36 6.81 7.52
C GLU A 63 2.53 5.29 7.33
N MET A 64 2.17 4.48 8.33
CA MET A 64 2.26 3.02 8.24
C MET A 64 1.23 2.42 7.26
N LEU A 65 0.01 2.96 7.24
CA LEU A 65 -1.03 2.55 6.29
C LEU A 65 -0.66 2.97 4.87
N SER A 66 -0.12 4.18 4.68
CA SER A 66 0.43 4.64 3.41
C SER A 66 1.55 3.73 2.93
N GLU A 67 2.49 3.34 3.81
CA GLU A 67 3.58 2.41 3.47
C GLU A 67 3.04 1.10 2.90
N TYR A 68 2.00 0.52 3.51
CA TYR A 68 1.39 -0.71 3.01
C TYR A 68 0.81 -0.53 1.61
N VAL A 69 0.02 0.52 1.40
CA VAL A 69 -0.64 0.80 0.12
C VAL A 69 0.42 1.03 -0.97
N ALA A 70 1.43 1.86 -0.70
CA ALA A 70 2.51 2.13 -1.63
C ALA A 70 3.29 0.86 -2.00
N ARG A 71 3.57 -0.02 -1.03
CA ARG A 71 4.25 -1.30 -1.29
C ARG A 71 3.39 -2.28 -2.07
N TYR A 72 2.08 -2.33 -1.83
CA TYR A 72 1.16 -3.16 -2.60
C TYR A 72 1.15 -2.71 -4.07
N VAL A 73 1.03 -1.40 -4.30
CA VAL A 73 1.04 -0.82 -5.64
C VAL A 73 2.36 -1.09 -6.36
N ALA A 74 3.50 -0.93 -5.68
CA ALA A 74 4.82 -1.26 -6.18
C ALA A 74 4.95 -2.75 -6.57
N MET A 75 4.50 -3.66 -5.69
CA MET A 75 4.50 -5.10 -5.95
C MET A 75 3.67 -5.43 -7.20
N GLN A 76 2.49 -4.83 -7.36
CA GLN A 76 1.65 -5.06 -8.53
C GLN A 76 2.27 -4.51 -9.82
N ALA A 77 2.98 -3.38 -9.73
CA ALA A 77 3.70 -2.83 -10.87
C ALA A 77 4.78 -3.79 -11.39
N ILE A 78 5.57 -4.37 -10.46
CA ILE A 78 6.62 -5.36 -10.78
C ILE A 78 5.99 -6.65 -11.31
N ALA A 79 4.95 -7.17 -10.65
CA ALA A 79 4.32 -8.44 -11.00
C ALA A 79 3.58 -8.39 -12.35
N TYR A 80 2.96 -7.25 -12.68
CA TYR A 80 2.22 -7.07 -13.93
C TYR A 80 3.14 -6.92 -15.14
N ASN A 81 4.24 -6.15 -15.01
CA ASN A 81 5.21 -5.99 -16.08
C ASN A 81 6.67 -6.02 -15.59
N MET A 82 7.31 -7.17 -15.76
CA MET A 82 8.74 -7.37 -15.44
C MET A 82 9.70 -6.87 -16.55
N ALA A 83 9.22 -6.22 -17.61
CA ALA A 83 10.06 -5.84 -18.75
C ALA A 83 11.21 -4.88 -18.38
N GLY A 84 11.09 -4.13 -17.29
CA GLY A 84 12.15 -3.24 -16.81
C GLY A 84 13.25 -3.93 -15.98
N PHE A 85 13.08 -5.22 -15.65
CA PHE A 85 14.08 -6.00 -14.92
C PHE A 85 14.96 -6.81 -15.87
N THR A 86 16.25 -6.92 -15.54
CA THR A 86 17.22 -7.69 -16.35
C THR A 86 17.07 -9.19 -16.12
N SER A 87 16.55 -9.57 -14.95
CA SER A 87 16.36 -10.96 -14.53
C SER A 87 15.02 -11.13 -13.82
N ARG A 88 14.38 -12.28 -14.05
CA ARG A 88 13.19 -12.68 -13.28
C ARG A 88 13.49 -12.87 -11.79
N ILE A 89 14.72 -13.29 -11.46
CA ILE A 89 15.14 -13.51 -10.07
C ILE A 89 15.20 -12.17 -9.33
N GLU A 90 15.71 -11.11 -9.97
CA GLU A 90 15.75 -9.76 -9.37
C GLU A 90 14.35 -9.23 -9.09
N ALA A 91 13.41 -9.41 -10.03
CA ALA A 91 12.02 -9.03 -9.84
C ALA A 91 11.35 -9.80 -8.68
N GLU A 92 11.63 -11.10 -8.55
CA GLU A 92 11.14 -11.95 -7.47
C GLU A 92 11.70 -11.51 -6.10
N ASP A 93 13.00 -11.20 -6.02
CA ASP A 93 13.63 -10.69 -4.80
C ASP A 93 13.02 -9.36 -4.35
N MET A 94 12.74 -8.45 -5.27
CA MET A 94 12.06 -7.18 -4.97
C MET A 94 10.65 -7.41 -4.44
N ILE A 95 9.87 -8.30 -5.07
CA ILE A 95 8.53 -8.67 -4.58
C ILE A 95 8.61 -9.24 -3.16
N ASN A 96 9.60 -10.11 -2.88
CA ASN A 96 9.78 -10.70 -1.56
C ASN A 96 10.05 -9.65 -0.46
N ILE A 97 10.81 -8.59 -0.77
CA ILE A 97 11.06 -7.48 0.16
C ILE A 97 9.74 -6.75 0.50
N HIS A 98 8.90 -6.48 -0.51
CA HIS A 98 7.59 -5.86 -0.28
C HIS A 98 6.69 -6.75 0.57
N ILE A 99 6.55 -8.03 0.21
CA ILE A 99 5.73 -9.01 0.94
C ILE A 99 6.15 -9.11 2.40
N PHE A 100 7.46 -9.23 2.67
CA PHE A 100 7.96 -9.36 4.04
C PHE A 100 7.53 -8.19 4.92
N ARG A 101 7.65 -6.96 4.42
CA ARG A 101 7.26 -5.76 5.17
C ARG A 101 5.75 -5.62 5.29
N MET A 102 5.00 -5.97 4.24
CA MET A 102 3.54 -5.95 4.24
C MET A 102 2.95 -6.93 5.26
N LEU A 103 3.47 -8.17 5.34
CA LEU A 103 3.03 -9.15 6.34
C LEU A 103 3.24 -8.67 7.79
N ALA A 104 4.31 -7.90 8.03
CA ALA A 104 4.56 -7.31 9.34
C ALA A 104 3.52 -6.23 9.69
N ILE A 105 3.12 -5.41 8.70
CA ILE A 105 2.09 -4.38 8.87
C ILE A 105 0.72 -5.04 9.06
N GLU A 106 0.37 -6.05 8.25
CA GLU A 106 -0.89 -6.79 8.38
C GLU A 106 -1.08 -7.37 9.77
N LYS A 107 -0.01 -7.95 10.34
CA LYS A 107 -0.05 -8.48 11.71
C LYS A 107 -0.43 -7.39 12.73
N ILE A 108 0.08 -6.17 12.58
CA ILE A 108 -0.22 -5.05 13.48
C ILE A 108 -1.65 -4.56 13.24
N VAL A 109 -2.03 -4.33 11.98
CA VAL A 109 -3.32 -3.75 11.59
C VAL A 109 -4.49 -4.70 11.86
N SER A 110 -4.24 -6.01 11.88
CA SER A 110 -5.24 -7.03 12.24
C SER A 110 -5.55 -7.11 13.74
N ASP A 111 -4.72 -6.49 14.59
CA ASP A 111 -4.96 -6.43 16.04
C ASP A 111 -6.03 -5.35 16.33
N PRO A 112 -7.17 -5.69 16.96
CA PRO A 112 -8.20 -4.70 17.30
C PRO A 112 -7.67 -3.53 18.14
N SER A 113 -6.65 -3.75 18.96
CA SER A 113 -6.04 -2.70 19.78
C SER A 113 -5.34 -1.61 18.95
N PHE A 114 -4.97 -1.93 17.69
CA PHE A 114 -4.45 -0.93 16.76
C PHE A 114 -5.55 0.08 16.39
N VAL A 115 -6.77 -0.39 16.09
CA VAL A 115 -7.89 0.50 15.79
C VAL A 115 -8.21 1.38 17.00
N ASP A 116 -8.20 0.81 18.20
CA ASP A 116 -8.41 1.56 19.44
C ASP A 116 -7.34 2.65 19.62
N PHE A 117 -6.06 2.31 19.45
CA PHE A 117 -4.97 3.30 19.54
C PHE A 117 -5.08 4.43 18.51
N VAL A 118 -5.51 4.10 17.29
CA VAL A 118 -5.59 5.07 16.19
C VAL A 118 -6.85 5.93 16.25
N SER A 119 -7.96 5.37 16.74
CA SER A 119 -9.26 6.05 16.83
C SER A 119 -9.49 6.77 18.16
N ASP A 120 -8.85 6.33 19.26
CA ASP A 120 -9.03 6.87 20.60
C ASP A 120 -7.92 7.86 21.00
N SER A 121 -7.68 8.86 20.15
CA SER A 121 -6.76 9.97 20.46
C SER A 121 -7.32 11.00 21.46
N ASN A 122 -8.34 10.63 22.25
CA ASN A 122 -8.87 11.43 23.36
C ASN A 122 -8.56 10.78 24.72
N ALA A 123 -7.30 10.89 25.14
CA ALA A 123 -6.90 10.89 26.55
C ALA A 123 -5.95 12.07 26.80
#